data_AF-A0A517MUT8-F1
#
_entry.id   AF-A0A517MUT8-F1
#
_cell.length_a   1.000
_cell.length_b   1.000
_cell.length_c   1.000
_cell.angle_alpha   90.00
_cell.angle_beta   90.00
_cell.angle_gamma   90.00
#
_symmetry.space_group_name_H-M   'P 1'
#
loop_
_entity.id
_entity.type
_entity.pdbx_description
1 polymer ?
#
loop_
_entity_poly.entity_id
_entity_poly.type
_entity_poly.pdbx_seq_one_letter_code
_entity_poly.pdbx_strand_id
1 'polypeptide(L)'
;MNNYESSRNKYPAGKFWSGPRDKPETYSLAWSVDLLPYLELATVYDLINFSAPLDHPTNLAATGQVLTVYLCPSTYRLEPLRGEDHRLLPLAGGLPGAGMACMDYLGISGPDKDAIHPDTGEEYGRQRGILIGTKGLPNDDNLIEPPPMKPKDVADGTSYTVCVTECAGRGVDIDNDEIDSLNGI
;
A
#
# COMPACT_ATOMS: atom_id res chain seq x y z
N MET A 1 2.02 8.96 -9.64
CA MET A 1 3.38 8.37 -9.50
C MET A 1 4.45 9.10 -10.30
N ASN A 2 4.19 9.53 -11.54
CA ASN A 2 5.22 10.22 -12.36
C ASN A 2 5.88 11.42 -11.65
N ASN A 3 5.11 12.28 -10.96
CA ASN A 3 5.68 13.40 -10.21
C ASN A 3 6.65 12.96 -9.08
N TYR A 4 6.33 11.87 -8.37
CA TYR A 4 7.22 11.29 -7.35
C TYR A 4 8.47 10.69 -8.00
N GLU A 5 8.28 9.92 -9.08
CA GLU A 5 9.39 9.29 -9.78
C GLU A 5 10.36 10.33 -10.32
N SER A 6 9.87 11.38 -10.99
CA SER A 6 10.72 12.42 -11.57
C SER A 6 11.49 13.23 -10.52
N SER A 7 10.97 13.36 -9.30
CA SER A 7 11.66 14.07 -8.21
C SER A 7 12.62 13.16 -7.40
N ARG A 8 12.32 11.85 -7.30
CA ARG A 8 13.07 10.90 -6.46
C ARG A 8 13.97 9.95 -7.26
N ASN A 9 13.82 9.91 -8.59
CA ASN A 9 14.49 9.00 -9.52
C ASN A 9 14.34 7.52 -9.11
N LYS A 10 13.17 7.20 -8.55
CA LYS A 10 12.72 5.87 -8.13
C LYS A 10 11.19 5.85 -7.97
N TYR A 11 10.59 4.68 -8.09
CA TYR A 11 9.21 4.45 -7.66
C TYR A 11 9.12 4.39 -6.13
N PRO A 12 7.95 4.70 -5.55
CA PRO A 12 7.75 4.56 -4.11
C PRO A 12 7.81 3.08 -3.69
N ALA A 13 8.26 2.83 -2.47
CA ALA A 13 8.14 1.50 -1.87
C ALA A 13 6.65 1.17 -1.68
N GLY A 14 6.22 -0.03 -2.09
CA GLY A 14 4.85 -0.50 -1.87
C GLY A 14 4.48 -0.57 -0.39
N LYS A 15 5.44 -1.02 0.42
CA LYS A 15 5.38 -1.04 1.88
C LYS A 15 6.76 -0.76 2.45
N PHE A 16 6.81 0.05 3.50
CA PHE A 16 8.02 0.32 4.28
C PHE A 16 7.68 0.36 5.77
N TRP A 17 8.69 0.47 6.61
CA TRP A 17 8.55 0.34 8.06
C TRP A 17 8.98 1.62 8.80
N SER A 18 8.44 1.85 9.99
CA SER A 18 8.88 2.96 10.86
C SER A 18 10.24 2.68 11.54
N GLY A 19 10.70 1.42 11.52
CA GLY A 19 11.95 0.97 12.11
C GLY A 19 12.27 -0.48 11.74
N PRO A 20 13.29 -1.10 12.37
CA PRO A 20 13.61 -2.52 12.17
C PRO A 20 12.44 -3.42 12.60
N ARG A 21 12.09 -4.45 11.82
CA ARG A 21 10.87 -5.24 12.02
C ARG A 21 10.93 -6.17 13.23
N ASP A 22 12.13 -6.43 13.75
CA ASP A 22 12.32 -7.20 14.97
C ASP A 22 11.92 -6.44 16.25
N LYS A 23 11.57 -5.15 16.12
CA LYS A 23 11.15 -4.30 17.24
C LYS A 23 9.62 -4.24 17.36
N PRO A 24 9.05 -4.40 18.58
CA PRO A 24 7.61 -4.43 18.79
C PRO A 24 6.91 -3.10 18.50
N GLU A 25 7.62 -1.98 18.54
CA GLU A 25 7.10 -0.64 18.22
C GLU A 25 7.07 -0.34 16.71
N THR A 26 7.64 -1.22 15.88
CA THR A 26 7.69 -1.02 14.44
C THR A 26 6.34 -1.32 13.80
N TYR A 27 5.88 -0.40 12.96
CA TYR A 27 4.66 -0.52 12.16
C TYR A 27 4.96 -0.17 10.72
N SER A 28 4.03 -0.50 9.84
CA SER A 28 4.20 -0.27 8.41
C SER A 28 3.48 0.96 7.91
N LEU A 29 4.05 1.52 6.85
CA LEU A 29 3.51 2.60 6.05
C LEU A 29 3.38 2.13 4.59
N ALA A 30 2.45 2.72 3.87
CA ALA A 30 2.13 2.35 2.49
C ALA A 30 2.59 3.41 1.49
N TRP A 31 2.77 3.01 0.24
CA TRP A 31 3.10 3.89 -0.89
C TRP A 31 2.14 5.08 -1.04
N SER A 32 0.87 4.92 -0.65
CA SER A 32 -0.18 5.93 -0.72
C SER A 32 0.25 7.20 0.02
N VAL A 33 0.71 7.05 1.27
CA VAL A 33 1.16 8.16 2.11
C VAL A 33 2.28 8.96 1.44
N ASP A 34 3.24 8.26 0.84
CA ASP A 34 4.40 8.86 0.15
C ASP A 34 4.00 9.69 -1.09
N LEU A 35 2.85 9.41 -1.68
CA LEU A 35 2.35 10.13 -2.85
C LEU A 35 1.52 11.36 -2.51
N LEU A 36 1.00 11.50 -1.30
CA LEU A 36 0.10 12.62 -0.94
C LEU A 36 0.66 14.01 -1.33
N PRO A 37 1.94 14.34 -1.04
CA PRO A 37 2.50 15.65 -1.44
C PRO A 37 2.56 15.86 -2.96
N TYR A 38 2.62 14.77 -3.72
CA TYR A 38 2.72 14.77 -5.19
C TYR A 38 1.35 14.74 -5.89
N LEU A 39 0.28 14.62 -5.11
CA LEU A 39 -1.13 14.63 -5.53
C LEU A 39 -1.85 15.90 -5.06
N GLU A 40 -1.11 16.95 -4.70
CA GLU A 40 -1.66 18.20 -4.14
C GLU A 40 -2.39 18.02 -2.79
N LEU A 41 -2.08 16.93 -2.07
CA LEU A 41 -2.66 16.57 -0.78
C LEU A 41 -1.65 16.73 0.36
N ALA A 42 -0.74 17.70 0.23
CA ALA A 42 0.26 17.99 1.27
C ALA A 42 -0.39 18.32 2.63
N THR A 43 -1.57 18.96 2.63
CA THR A 43 -2.31 19.23 3.87
C THR A 43 -2.76 17.97 4.59
N VAL A 44 -3.07 16.89 3.87
CA VAL A 44 -3.41 15.59 4.48
C VAL A 44 -2.15 14.93 5.01
N TYR A 45 -1.06 14.99 4.25
CA TYR A 45 0.25 14.50 4.66
C TYR A 45 0.73 15.15 5.97
N ASP A 46 0.59 16.47 6.08
CA ASP A 46 1.01 17.25 7.25
C ASP A 46 0.21 16.93 8.53
N LEU A 47 -0.98 16.33 8.39
CA LEU A 47 -1.79 15.87 9.52
C LEU A 47 -1.36 14.50 10.07
N ILE A 48 -0.54 13.75 9.31
CA ILE A 48 -0.11 12.41 9.72
C ILE A 48 0.98 12.52 10.79
N ASN A 49 0.72 11.92 11.93
CA ASN A 49 1.71 11.67 12.97
C ASN A 49 2.49 10.38 12.67
N PHE A 50 3.66 10.53 12.05
CA PHE A 50 4.62 9.46 11.74
C PHE A 50 5.35 8.89 12.97
N SER A 51 4.92 9.23 14.20
CA SER A 51 5.37 8.55 15.43
C SER A 51 4.35 7.52 15.93
N ALA A 52 3.26 7.30 15.21
CA ALA A 52 2.24 6.29 15.52
C ALA A 52 1.78 5.56 14.25
N PRO A 53 1.26 4.31 14.38
CA PRO A 53 0.60 3.59 13.29
C PRO A 53 -0.51 4.39 12.60
N LEU A 54 -0.78 4.12 11.33
CA LEU A 54 -1.81 4.84 10.55
C LEU A 54 -3.23 4.60 11.08
N ASP A 55 -3.47 3.44 11.68
CA ASP A 55 -4.73 3.05 12.31
C ASP A 55 -4.87 3.55 13.77
N HIS A 56 -3.86 4.24 14.29
CA HIS A 56 -3.92 4.86 15.62
C HIS A 56 -4.89 6.05 15.62
N PRO A 57 -5.70 6.26 16.68
CA PRO A 57 -6.70 7.34 16.73
C PRO A 57 -6.16 8.75 16.46
N THR A 58 -4.91 9.04 16.83
CA THR A 58 -4.24 10.32 16.54
C THR A 58 -4.17 10.63 15.05
N ASN A 59 -4.11 9.61 14.18
CA ASN A 59 -4.02 9.75 12.74
C ASN A 59 -5.39 9.81 12.04
N LEU A 60 -6.50 9.58 12.76
CA LEU A 60 -7.84 9.50 12.16
C LEU A 60 -8.26 10.78 11.42
N ALA A 61 -7.78 11.95 11.84
CA ALA A 61 -8.03 13.22 11.15
C ALA A 61 -7.42 13.26 9.73
N ALA A 62 -6.35 12.50 9.50
CA ALA A 62 -5.73 12.33 8.19
C ALA A 62 -6.26 11.08 7.47
N THR A 63 -6.20 9.91 8.12
CA THR A 63 -6.54 8.62 7.51
C THR A 63 -8.04 8.42 7.29
N GLY A 64 -8.90 9.18 7.99
CA GLY A 64 -10.34 9.23 7.74
C GLY A 64 -10.78 10.16 6.60
N GLN A 65 -9.84 10.85 5.93
CA GLN A 65 -10.19 11.70 4.78
C GLN A 65 -10.37 10.85 3.54
N VAL A 66 -11.57 10.91 2.95
CA VAL A 66 -11.88 10.18 1.72
C VAL A 66 -11.26 10.91 0.54
N LEU A 67 -10.22 10.31 -0.03
CA LEU A 67 -9.50 10.84 -1.18
C LEU A 67 -10.04 10.20 -2.46
N THR A 68 -10.77 10.96 -3.26
CA THR A 68 -11.38 10.47 -4.51
C THR A 68 -10.36 9.90 -5.50
N VAL A 69 -9.11 10.39 -5.48
CA VAL A 69 -7.99 9.86 -6.28
C VAL A 69 -7.62 8.42 -5.92
N TYR A 70 -7.97 7.95 -4.72
CA TYR A 70 -7.78 6.57 -4.29
C TYR A 70 -9.05 5.72 -4.39
N LEU A 71 -10.15 6.28 -4.89
CA LEU A 71 -11.37 5.52 -5.15
C LEU A 71 -11.44 5.12 -6.62
N CYS A 72 -11.93 3.91 -6.86
CA CYS A 72 -12.19 3.45 -8.21
C CYS A 72 -13.56 3.99 -8.67
N PRO A 73 -13.62 4.72 -9.81
CA PRO A 73 -14.88 5.26 -10.31
C PRO A 73 -15.85 4.19 -10.81
N SER A 74 -15.37 2.97 -11.09
CA SER A 74 -16.17 1.81 -11.49
C SER A 74 -16.53 0.89 -10.32
N THR A 75 -16.29 1.29 -9.06
CA THR A 75 -16.71 0.53 -7.88
C THR A 75 -18.22 0.32 -7.89
N TYR A 76 -18.63 -0.94 -8.04
CA TYR A 76 -20.04 -1.34 -8.09
C TYR A 76 -20.50 -2.10 -6.84
N ARG A 77 -19.57 -2.80 -6.17
CA ARG A 77 -19.84 -3.53 -4.93
C ARG A 77 -18.91 -3.03 -3.86
N LEU A 78 -19.41 -2.91 -2.64
CA LEU A 78 -18.62 -2.59 -1.47
C LEU A 78 -18.46 -3.85 -0.63
N GLU A 79 -17.29 -4.01 -0.04
CA GLU A 79 -17.02 -4.98 1.01
C GLU A 79 -17.94 -4.66 2.21
N PRO A 80 -18.51 -5.68 2.89
CA PRO A 80 -19.47 -5.49 3.98
C PRO A 80 -19.06 -4.53 5.10
N LEU A 81 -17.76 -4.40 5.41
CA LEU A 81 -17.25 -3.49 6.44
C LEU A 81 -16.84 -2.12 5.90
N ARG A 82 -17.13 -1.82 4.63
CA ARG A 82 -17.00 -0.47 4.06
C ARG A 82 -18.37 0.20 3.97
N GLY A 83 -18.50 1.33 4.66
CA GLY A 83 -19.68 2.19 4.58
C GLY A 83 -19.85 2.82 3.20
N GLU A 84 -21.07 3.26 2.89
CA GLU A 84 -21.39 4.00 1.66
C GLU A 84 -20.63 5.33 1.55
N ASP A 85 -20.15 5.87 2.68
CA ASP A 85 -19.28 7.04 2.74
C ASP A 85 -17.80 6.72 2.49
N HIS A 86 -17.49 5.48 2.08
CA HIS A 86 -16.16 4.94 1.80
C HIS A 86 -15.21 4.88 3.01
N ARG A 87 -15.75 4.79 4.22
CA ARG A 87 -14.96 4.53 5.44
C ARG A 87 -15.19 3.14 5.98
N LEU A 88 -14.22 2.63 6.71
CA LEU A 88 -14.37 1.39 7.45
C LEU A 88 -15.39 1.57 8.58
N LEU A 89 -16.36 0.67 8.63
CA LEU A 89 -17.31 0.53 9.72
C LEU A 89 -16.58 0.05 11.00
N PRO A 90 -17.20 0.20 12.19
CA PRO A 90 -16.64 -0.36 13.41
C PRO A 90 -16.35 -1.85 13.28
N LEU A 91 -15.11 -2.23 13.59
CA LEU A 91 -14.63 -3.60 13.51
C LEU A 91 -14.92 -4.35 14.81
N ALA A 92 -15.20 -5.65 14.71
CA ALA A 92 -15.48 -6.49 15.87
C ALA A 92 -14.32 -6.47 16.87
N GLY A 93 -14.63 -6.61 18.16
CA GLY A 93 -13.61 -6.65 19.21
C GLY A 93 -12.88 -5.32 19.49
N GLY A 94 -13.31 -4.21 18.90
CA GLY A 94 -12.65 -2.91 19.08
C GLY A 94 -11.33 -2.80 18.33
N LEU A 95 -11.15 -3.58 17.27
CA LEU A 95 -9.97 -3.53 16.42
C LEU A 95 -9.78 -2.12 15.81
N PRO A 96 -8.53 -1.65 15.68
CA PRO A 96 -8.23 -0.33 15.14
C PRO A 96 -8.61 -0.21 13.67
N GLY A 97 -8.71 1.02 13.17
CA GLY A 97 -9.03 1.31 11.76
C GLY A 97 -10.48 1.68 11.47
N ALA A 98 -11.39 1.55 12.43
CA ALA A 98 -12.74 2.10 12.31
C ALA A 98 -12.71 3.59 11.96
N GLY A 99 -13.44 4.00 10.92
CA GLY A 99 -13.48 5.37 10.42
C GLY A 99 -12.36 5.75 9.45
N MET A 100 -11.37 4.89 9.21
CA MET A 100 -10.38 5.13 8.15
C MET A 100 -11.05 5.11 6.77
N ALA A 101 -10.63 6.01 5.89
CA ALA A 101 -11.05 6.01 4.50
C ALA A 101 -10.44 4.83 3.76
N CYS A 102 -11.25 4.17 2.95
CA CYS A 102 -10.84 3.04 2.13
C CYS A 102 -10.11 3.50 0.86
N MET A 103 -9.27 2.63 0.33
CA MET A 103 -8.64 2.81 -0.98
C MET A 103 -8.88 1.61 -1.89
N ASP A 104 -9.08 1.88 -3.17
CA ASP A 104 -9.36 0.89 -4.21
C ASP A 104 -8.14 0.52 -5.06
N TYR A 105 -6.97 1.09 -4.75
CA TYR A 105 -5.71 0.83 -5.45
C TYR A 105 -4.67 0.23 -4.51
N LEU A 106 -3.86 -0.71 -4.98
CA LEU A 106 -2.87 -1.41 -4.15
C LEU A 106 -1.44 -1.29 -4.71
N GLY A 107 -0.48 -1.75 -3.91
CA GLY A 107 0.88 -2.01 -4.39
C GLY A 107 0.93 -3.28 -5.23
N ILE A 108 1.58 -3.26 -6.40
CA ILE A 108 1.93 -4.47 -7.16
C ILE A 108 3.38 -4.86 -6.87
N SER A 109 3.54 -5.92 -6.06
CA SER A 109 4.84 -6.54 -5.79
C SER A 109 5.30 -7.55 -6.85
N GLY A 110 4.50 -7.74 -7.92
CA GLY A 110 4.80 -8.64 -9.04
C GLY A 110 3.91 -9.89 -9.05
N PRO A 111 4.22 -10.86 -9.93
CA PRO A 111 3.53 -12.15 -9.98
C PRO A 111 3.60 -12.92 -8.66
N ASP A 112 2.77 -13.96 -8.53
CA ASP A 112 2.90 -14.89 -7.42
C ASP A 112 4.32 -15.48 -7.39
N LYS A 113 4.86 -15.64 -6.18
CA LYS A 113 6.25 -16.08 -5.98
C LYS A 113 6.52 -17.47 -6.57
N ASP A 114 5.52 -18.34 -6.60
CA ASP A 114 5.59 -19.71 -7.08
C ASP A 114 5.13 -19.82 -8.55
N ALA A 115 4.73 -18.71 -9.17
CA ALA A 115 4.38 -18.69 -10.59
C ALA A 115 5.63 -18.94 -11.46
N ILE A 116 5.47 -19.76 -12.49
CA ILE A 116 6.54 -20.10 -13.42
C ILE A 116 6.60 -19.09 -14.56
N HIS A 117 7.79 -18.54 -14.80
CA HIS A 117 8.06 -17.67 -15.92
C HIS A 117 7.98 -18.47 -17.24
N PRO A 118 7.15 -18.05 -18.21
CA PRO A 118 6.89 -18.85 -19.42
C PRO A 118 8.13 -19.06 -20.28
N ASP A 119 9.03 -18.08 -20.35
CA ASP A 119 10.24 -18.16 -21.19
C ASP A 119 11.43 -18.88 -20.54
N THR A 120 11.66 -18.73 -19.23
CA THR A 120 12.82 -19.32 -18.54
C THR A 120 12.51 -20.65 -17.86
N GLY A 121 11.24 -20.92 -17.55
CA GLY A 121 10.83 -22.09 -16.77
C GLY A 121 11.18 -22.01 -15.28
N GLU A 122 11.69 -20.87 -14.81
CA GLU A 122 12.02 -20.61 -13.41
C GLU A 122 10.85 -19.93 -12.68
N GLU A 123 10.79 -20.08 -11.36
CA GLU A 123 9.87 -19.30 -10.54
C GLU A 123 10.19 -17.80 -10.61
N TYR A 124 9.16 -16.94 -10.63
CA TYR A 124 9.37 -15.49 -10.56
C TYR A 124 10.07 -15.08 -9.25
N GLY A 125 9.73 -15.74 -8.14
CA GLY A 125 10.16 -15.34 -6.81
C GLY A 125 9.44 -14.08 -6.31
N ARG A 126 9.82 -13.63 -5.13
CA ARG A 126 9.17 -12.48 -4.47
C ARG A 126 9.67 -11.14 -5.01
N GLN A 127 8.84 -10.10 -4.86
CA GLN A 127 9.21 -8.69 -5.11
C GLN A 127 9.73 -8.41 -6.53
N ARG A 128 8.99 -8.87 -7.55
CA ARG A 128 9.31 -8.66 -8.99
C ARG A 128 8.44 -7.62 -9.67
N GLY A 129 7.77 -6.77 -8.89
CA GLY A 129 6.89 -5.70 -9.38
C GLY A 129 7.53 -4.32 -9.30
N ILE A 130 6.67 -3.30 -9.30
CA ILE A 130 7.08 -1.89 -9.19
C ILE A 130 6.99 -1.39 -7.75
N LEU A 131 5.88 -1.67 -7.09
CA LEU A 131 5.59 -1.24 -5.72
C LEU A 131 5.91 -2.39 -4.77
N ILE A 132 7.20 -2.72 -4.71
CA ILE A 132 7.70 -3.83 -3.89
C ILE A 132 7.77 -3.44 -2.41
N GLY A 133 7.72 -4.44 -1.53
CA GLY A 133 7.99 -4.31 -0.10
C GLY A 133 9.23 -5.11 0.31
N THR A 134 9.48 -5.23 1.60
CA THR A 134 10.68 -5.93 2.10
C THR A 134 10.50 -7.44 2.24
N LYS A 135 9.26 -7.92 2.42
CA LYS A 135 8.95 -9.32 2.75
C LYS A 135 9.58 -10.29 1.75
N GLY A 136 10.44 -11.18 2.27
CA GLY A 136 11.12 -12.24 1.53
C GLY A 136 12.30 -11.79 0.67
N LEU A 137 12.78 -10.56 0.84
CA LEU A 137 14.13 -10.17 0.41
C LEU A 137 15.19 -10.72 1.39
N PRO A 138 16.46 -10.81 0.99
CA PRO A 138 17.54 -11.12 1.91
C PRO A 138 17.58 -10.11 3.08
N ASN A 139 17.67 -10.61 4.32
CA ASN A 139 17.67 -9.82 5.57
C ASN A 139 16.41 -8.94 5.75
N ASP A 140 15.25 -9.38 5.29
CA ASP A 140 14.02 -8.59 5.30
C ASP A 140 13.57 -8.11 6.68
N ASP A 141 13.94 -8.78 7.77
CA ASP A 141 13.67 -8.35 9.15
C ASP A 141 14.39 -7.04 9.53
N ASN A 142 15.51 -6.75 8.89
CA ASN A 142 16.32 -5.55 9.14
C ASN A 142 16.12 -4.47 8.07
N LEU A 143 15.36 -4.77 7.01
CA LEU A 143 15.07 -3.81 5.94
C LEU A 143 13.87 -2.93 6.32
N ILE A 144 14.14 -1.63 6.41
CA ILE A 144 13.12 -0.59 6.60
C ILE A 144 12.40 -0.29 5.28
N GLU A 145 13.17 -0.14 4.20
CA GLU A 145 12.69 0.04 2.83
C GLU A 145 13.24 -1.08 1.94
N PRO A 146 12.53 -1.47 0.88
CA PRO A 146 13.07 -2.33 -0.16
C PRO A 146 14.15 -1.60 -0.98
N PRO A 147 15.00 -2.33 -1.74
CA PRO A 147 15.83 -1.73 -2.77
C PRO A 147 15.01 -0.84 -3.70
N PRO A 148 15.52 0.33 -4.11
CA PRO A 148 14.76 1.27 -4.92
C PRO A 148 14.50 0.71 -6.32
N MET A 149 13.25 0.58 -6.71
CA MET A 149 12.85 0.27 -8.08
C MET A 149 12.91 1.53 -8.95
N LYS A 150 13.63 1.48 -10.07
CA LYS A 150 13.76 2.61 -11.00
C LYS A 150 13.23 2.23 -12.38
N PRO A 151 12.90 3.21 -13.25
CA PRO A 151 12.51 2.91 -14.64
C PRO A 151 13.50 2.02 -15.39
N LYS A 152 14.80 2.18 -15.14
CA LYS A 152 15.86 1.35 -15.75
C LYS A 152 15.87 -0.11 -15.29
N ASP A 153 15.22 -0.41 -14.17
CA ASP A 153 15.12 -1.77 -13.62
C ASP A 153 13.89 -2.51 -14.18
N VAL A 154 13.04 -1.79 -14.92
CA VAL A 154 11.93 -2.37 -15.69
C VAL A 154 12.51 -2.91 -17.01
N ALA A 155 12.25 -4.18 -17.30
CA ALA A 155 12.91 -4.90 -18.40
C ALA A 155 12.78 -4.24 -19.78
N ASP A 156 11.68 -3.53 -20.03
CA ASP A 156 11.40 -2.82 -21.29
C ASP A 156 11.64 -1.30 -21.24
N GLY A 157 12.24 -0.80 -20.15
CA GLY A 157 12.50 0.62 -19.93
C GLY A 157 11.25 1.49 -19.83
N THR A 158 10.09 0.91 -19.48
CA THR A 158 8.73 1.51 -19.38
C THR A 158 7.96 1.65 -20.69
N SER A 159 8.52 1.18 -21.82
CA SER A 159 7.92 1.38 -23.15
C SER A 159 6.56 0.70 -23.33
N TYR A 160 6.29 -0.37 -22.59
CA TYR A 160 5.03 -1.12 -22.56
C TYR A 160 4.51 -1.34 -21.14
N THR A 161 5.08 -0.66 -20.15
CA THR A 161 4.71 -0.86 -18.74
C THR A 161 3.63 0.12 -18.32
N VAL A 162 2.47 -0.43 -17.95
CA VAL A 162 1.39 0.28 -17.28
C VAL A 162 1.25 -0.30 -15.87
N CYS A 163 1.29 0.55 -14.84
CA CYS A 163 0.95 0.16 -13.48
C CYS A 163 -0.54 0.43 -13.28
N VAL A 164 -1.37 -0.60 -13.42
CA VAL A 164 -2.76 -0.58 -12.94
C VAL A 164 -2.82 -1.48 -11.71
N THR A 165 -3.30 -0.92 -10.61
CA THR A 165 -3.66 -1.73 -9.46
C THR A 165 -5.06 -1.39 -9.04
N GLU A 166 -6.05 -2.16 -9.45
CA GLU A 166 -7.43 -1.94 -9.04
C GLU A 166 -7.92 -3.15 -8.23
N CYS A 167 -8.44 -2.87 -7.05
CA CYS A 167 -9.21 -3.79 -6.23
C CYS A 167 -10.41 -3.02 -5.68
N ALA A 168 -11.41 -2.82 -6.55
CA ALA A 168 -12.55 -1.94 -6.29
C ALA A 168 -13.45 -2.47 -5.17
N GLY A 169 -13.90 -1.56 -4.31
CA GLY A 169 -14.88 -1.82 -3.26
C GLY A 169 -14.32 -2.35 -1.95
N ARG A 170 -12.99 -2.46 -1.81
CA ARG A 170 -12.35 -3.12 -0.67
C ARG A 170 -12.53 -2.34 0.63
N GLY A 171 -12.54 -3.06 1.76
CA GLY A 171 -12.57 -2.55 3.12
C GLY A 171 -11.57 -3.31 3.99
N VAL A 172 -12.02 -4.42 4.59
CA VAL A 172 -11.16 -5.31 5.41
C VAL A 172 -10.96 -6.65 4.73
N ASP A 173 -9.75 -7.22 4.81
CA ASP A 173 -9.52 -8.63 4.49
C ASP A 173 -9.50 -9.44 5.79
N ILE A 174 -10.27 -10.52 5.81
CA ILE A 174 -10.38 -11.45 6.93
C ILE A 174 -9.85 -12.81 6.49
N ASP A 175 -8.90 -13.37 7.25
CA ASP A 175 -8.40 -14.73 7.08
C ASP A 175 -8.56 -15.49 8.41
N ASN A 176 -9.17 -16.68 8.36
CA ASN A 176 -9.47 -17.52 9.54
C ASN A 176 -10.13 -16.76 10.72
N ASP A 177 -11.12 -15.91 10.43
CA ASP A 177 -11.82 -15.04 11.40
C ASP A 177 -10.94 -13.95 12.08
N GLU A 178 -9.72 -13.74 11.60
CA GLU A 178 -8.82 -12.65 12.02
C GLU A 178 -8.64 -11.61 10.90
N ILE A 179 -8.36 -10.36 11.26
CA ILE A 179 -8.05 -9.32 10.27
C ILE A 179 -6.66 -9.58 9.71
N ASP A 180 -6.59 -9.90 8.42
CA ASP A 180 -5.33 -10.04 7.69
C ASP A 180 -4.83 -8.67 7.20
N SER A 181 -5.72 -7.80 6.73
CA SER A 181 -5.35 -6.44 6.33
C SER A 181 -6.48 -5.41 6.38
N LEU A 182 -6.10 -4.17 6.69
CA LEU A 182 -6.94 -2.97 6.55
C LEU A 182 -6.56 -2.24 5.27
N ASN A 183 -7.53 -1.90 4.44
CA ASN A 183 -7.30 -1.33 3.11
C ASN A 183 -7.69 0.14 3.08
N GLY A 184 -6.92 0.92 3.83
CA GLY A 184 -7.05 2.37 3.92
C GLY A 184 -5.73 3.09 3.64
N ILE A 185 -5.77 4.42 3.67
CA ILE A 185 -4.62 5.32 3.46
C ILE A 185 -3.48 5.06 4.44
#